data_AF-A0A942SQR5-F1
#
_entry.id   AF-A0A942SQR5-F1
#
_cell.length_a   1.000
_cell.length_b   1.000
_cell.length_c   1.000
_cell.angle_alpha   90.00
_cell.angle_beta   90.00
_cell.angle_gamma   90.00
#
_symmetry.space_group_name_H-M   'P 1'
#
loop_
_entity.id
_entity.type
_entity.pdbx_description
1 polymer ?
#
loop_
_entity_poly.entity_id
_entity_poly.type
_entity_poly.pdbx_seq_one_letter_code
_entity_poly.pdbx_strand_id
1 'polypeptide(L)'
;MNKKKLFSSFAVLLCVAAIMGTMAYFTKNFSSDNNVAKAAIFDVDAVNAQGKTIGNAQFNLGDKLYPGMDPLEVYSFQINKNNTEVPVAYKLDVNPSGDLFPQSGASPVKITMQRKVNNQWVNFDYTNSFKPDSGTESFKILVDWPHGNNDIDFQGKTGNVRLGVTATQVDKEQGPTGPPYFTKKIEFKATPNGSTRTTTNKEVNFYLDSKGEKVIEVKMGDGNGDFEKNVGNFTVTTEYTNGVKYYRVITDKEYYASKTQLWRINAERVDTSVKGTIKFPGVLADYLLIESDELYNWFIKN
;
A
#
# COMPACT_ATOMS: atom_id res chain seq x y z
N MET A 1 13.68 -81.87 -22.73
CA MET A 1 13.04 -80.54 -22.56
C MET A 1 12.78 -79.90 -23.92
N ASN A 2 11.52 -79.58 -24.23
CA ASN A 2 11.12 -79.05 -25.54
C ASN A 2 11.76 -77.68 -25.81
N LYS A 3 12.68 -77.60 -26.78
CA LYS A 3 13.46 -76.40 -27.13
C LYS A 3 12.62 -75.16 -27.45
N LYS A 4 11.33 -75.33 -27.78
CA LYS A 4 10.35 -74.25 -28.00
C LYS A 4 9.93 -73.51 -26.71
N LYS A 5 9.93 -74.19 -25.56
CA LYS A 5 9.57 -73.58 -24.26
C LYS A 5 10.70 -72.75 -23.66
N LEU A 6 11.97 -73.12 -23.92
CA LEU A 6 13.13 -72.38 -23.43
C LEU A 6 13.29 -71.02 -24.14
N PHE A 7 13.00 -70.96 -25.44
CA PHE A 7 13.04 -69.72 -26.21
C PHE A 7 11.93 -68.72 -25.83
N SER A 8 10.73 -69.22 -25.50
CA SER A 8 9.62 -68.36 -25.07
C SER A 8 9.88 -67.72 -23.71
N SER A 9 10.51 -68.45 -22.78
CA SER A 9 10.88 -67.89 -21.47
C SER A 9 11.99 -66.84 -21.57
N PHE A 10 12.94 -67.01 -22.51
CA PHE A 10 14.01 -66.04 -22.75
C PHE A 10 13.51 -64.75 -23.41
N ALA A 11 12.55 -64.84 -24.34
CA ALA A 11 11.96 -63.67 -25.00
C ALA A 11 11.12 -62.81 -24.04
N VAL A 12 10.39 -63.44 -23.10
CA VAL A 12 9.62 -62.71 -22.09
C VAL A 12 10.55 -62.02 -21.07
N LEU A 13 11.66 -62.65 -20.69
CA LEU A 13 12.65 -62.05 -19.78
C LEU A 13 13.36 -60.82 -20.41
N LEU A 14 13.64 -60.88 -21.72
CA LEU A 14 14.24 -59.77 -22.48
C LEU A 14 13.27 -58.57 -22.60
N CYS A 15 11.97 -58.82 -22.77
CA CYS A 15 10.96 -57.76 -22.81
C CYS A 15 10.75 -57.10 -21.44
N VAL A 16 10.89 -57.82 -20.32
CA VAL A 16 10.80 -57.23 -18.97
C VAL A 16 12.03 -56.37 -18.64
N ALA A 17 13.23 -56.75 -19.12
CA ALA A 17 14.43 -55.94 -18.99
C ALA A 17 14.39 -54.64 -19.82
N ALA A 18 13.65 -54.62 -20.94
CA ALA A 18 13.48 -53.44 -21.78
C ALA A 18 12.46 -52.41 -21.25
N ILE A 19 11.55 -52.82 -20.36
CA ILE A 19 10.56 -51.91 -19.72
C ILE A 19 11.12 -51.24 -18.46
N MET A 20 12.26 -51.71 -17.93
CA MET A 20 13.08 -50.94 -17.00
C MET A 20 13.85 -49.87 -17.79
N GLY A 21 13.08 -48.97 -18.41
CA GLY A 21 13.58 -47.75 -18.99
C GLY A 21 14.51 -47.10 -17.99
N THR A 22 15.68 -46.75 -18.48
CA THR A 22 16.66 -45.92 -17.80
C THR A 22 15.95 -44.68 -17.27
N MET A 23 15.50 -44.72 -16.01
CA MET A 23 15.13 -43.53 -15.26
C MET A 23 16.44 -42.79 -15.02
N ALA A 24 16.83 -41.98 -16.00
CA ALA A 24 17.89 -41.01 -15.82
C ALA A 24 17.42 -40.06 -14.72
N TYR A 25 17.86 -40.33 -13.49
CA TYR A 25 17.76 -39.42 -12.37
C TYR A 25 18.62 -38.20 -12.71
N PHE A 26 18.01 -37.22 -13.38
CA PHE A 26 18.65 -35.96 -13.69
C PHE A 26 18.56 -35.05 -12.46
N THR A 27 19.41 -35.28 -11.47
CA THR A 27 19.53 -34.39 -10.31
C THR A 27 20.47 -33.25 -10.69
N LYS A 28 19.89 -32.09 -11.03
CA LYS A 28 20.65 -30.86 -11.30
C LYS A 28 20.87 -30.12 -9.98
N ASN A 29 21.99 -30.40 -9.32
CA ASN A 29 22.42 -29.64 -8.14
C ASN A 29 23.03 -28.31 -8.59
N PHE A 30 22.40 -27.20 -8.22
CA PHE A 30 22.97 -25.87 -8.38
C PHE A 30 23.72 -25.51 -7.09
N SER A 31 25.05 -25.70 -7.07
CA SER A 31 25.89 -25.06 -6.07
C SER A 31 26.30 -23.70 -6.61
N SER A 32 25.82 -22.63 -5.97
CA SER A 32 26.31 -21.29 -6.24
C SER A 32 27.27 -20.92 -5.12
N ASP A 33 28.56 -20.96 -5.42
CA ASP A 33 29.59 -20.40 -4.57
C ASP A 33 29.34 -18.87 -4.51
N ASN A 34 29.10 -18.35 -3.30
CA ASN A 34 28.66 -16.98 -2.95
C ASN A 34 27.15 -16.72 -2.78
N ASN A 35 26.32 -17.74 -2.55
CA ASN A 35 24.96 -17.51 -2.03
C ASN A 35 24.99 -17.09 -0.54
N VAL A 36 25.33 -15.82 -0.27
CA VAL A 36 25.15 -15.23 1.06
C VAL A 36 23.75 -14.62 1.12
N ALA A 37 22.82 -15.30 1.77
CA ALA A 37 21.54 -14.71 2.14
C ALA A 37 21.77 -13.65 3.22
N LYS A 38 21.51 -12.37 2.90
CA LYS A 38 21.54 -11.28 3.88
C LYS A 38 20.11 -10.96 4.32
N ALA A 39 19.89 -10.89 5.63
CA ALA A 39 18.64 -10.38 6.18
C ALA A 39 18.50 -8.89 5.85
N ALA A 40 17.28 -8.43 5.63
CA ALA A 40 17.01 -7.01 5.43
C ALA A 40 17.33 -6.21 6.71
N ILE A 41 17.81 -4.98 6.55
CA ILE A 41 18.20 -4.14 7.68
C ILE A 41 16.94 -3.49 8.28
N PHE A 42 16.84 -3.52 9.61
CA PHE A 42 15.85 -2.79 10.42
C PHE A 42 16.60 -1.98 11.48
N ASP A 43 16.65 -0.68 11.27
CA ASP A 43 17.45 0.31 12.00
C ASP A 43 16.68 1.66 12.01
N VAL A 44 15.99 1.90 13.13
CA VAL A 44 15.20 3.10 13.38
C VAL A 44 15.69 3.72 14.68
N ASP A 45 15.97 5.02 14.66
CA ASP A 45 16.37 5.78 15.85
C ASP A 45 15.47 6.99 16.06
N ALA A 46 15.20 7.33 17.31
CA ALA A 46 14.50 8.56 17.67
C ALA A 46 15.50 9.51 18.33
N VAL A 47 15.55 10.77 17.90
CA VAL A 47 16.54 11.75 18.37
C VAL A 47 15.90 13.08 18.78
N ASN A 48 16.54 13.79 19.71
CA ASN A 48 16.11 15.13 20.11
C ASN A 48 16.58 16.21 19.11
N ALA A 49 16.28 17.48 19.40
CA ALA A 49 16.70 18.62 18.57
C ALA A 49 18.24 18.75 18.38
N GLN A 50 19.04 18.13 19.26
CA GLN A 50 20.50 18.10 19.18
C GLN A 50 21.03 16.84 18.49
N GLY A 51 20.16 15.98 17.95
CA GLY A 51 20.54 14.75 17.26
C GLY A 51 20.97 13.60 18.19
N LYS A 52 20.69 13.70 19.49
CA LYS A 52 21.01 12.62 20.45
C LYS A 52 19.84 11.65 20.55
N THR A 53 20.14 10.34 20.48
CA THR A 53 19.17 9.25 20.68
C THR A 53 18.38 9.45 21.97
N ILE A 54 17.06 9.40 21.87
CA ILE A 54 16.13 9.50 22.99
C ILE A 54 15.73 8.08 23.41
N GLY A 55 16.00 7.74 24.66
CA GLY A 55 15.45 6.53 25.27
C GLY A 55 14.00 6.72 25.71
N ASN A 56 13.55 5.91 26.67
CA ASN A 56 12.35 6.21 27.46
C ASN A 56 12.59 7.51 28.26
N ALA A 57 12.33 8.66 27.62
CA ALA A 57 12.60 9.97 28.19
C ALA A 57 11.37 10.47 28.96
N GLN A 58 11.63 10.99 30.17
CA GLN A 58 10.70 11.87 30.87
C GLN A 58 11.23 13.28 30.73
N PHE A 59 10.38 14.19 30.28
CA PHE A 59 10.68 15.62 30.34
C PHE A 59 9.77 16.27 31.37
N ASN A 60 10.35 17.20 32.11
CA ASN A 60 9.59 18.02 33.03
C ASN A 60 8.87 19.09 32.22
N LEU A 61 7.61 19.34 32.53
CA LEU A 61 6.89 20.50 32.01
C LEU A 61 7.48 21.73 32.70
N GLY A 62 8.56 22.26 32.13
CA GLY A 62 9.23 23.46 32.62
C GLY A 62 8.37 24.70 32.46
N ASP A 63 8.67 25.71 33.29
CA ASP A 63 8.02 27.01 33.47
C ASP A 63 6.51 27.01 33.75
N LYS A 64 6.06 28.08 34.42
CA LYS A 64 4.72 28.23 34.98
C LYS A 64 3.67 28.05 33.88
N LEU A 65 3.01 26.91 33.86
CA LEU A 65 1.74 26.78 33.16
C LEU A 65 0.69 27.60 33.92
N TYR A 66 -0.08 28.39 33.19
CA TYR A 66 -1.16 29.18 33.76
C TYR A 66 -2.40 29.13 32.86
N PRO A 67 -3.59 29.21 33.44
CA PRO A 67 -4.83 29.25 32.67
C PRO A 67 -4.84 30.36 31.62
N GLY A 68 -5.29 30.04 30.41
CA GLY A 68 -5.40 30.96 29.29
C GLY A 68 -4.09 31.21 28.53
N MET A 69 -3.02 30.46 28.81
CA MET A 69 -1.77 30.59 28.06
C MET A 69 -1.91 30.13 26.61
N ASP A 70 -1.12 30.74 25.72
CA ASP A 70 -0.93 30.21 24.37
C ASP A 70 -0.26 28.82 24.43
N PRO A 71 -0.53 27.92 23.47
CA PRO A 71 0.10 26.61 23.41
C PRO A 71 1.63 26.72 23.40
N LEU A 72 2.26 26.11 24.40
CA LEU A 72 3.70 26.09 24.57
C LEU A 72 4.29 24.82 23.97
N GLU A 73 5.31 24.96 23.12
CA GLU A 73 6.13 23.83 22.69
C GLU A 73 7.06 23.40 23.82
N VAL A 74 6.81 22.21 24.36
CA VAL A 74 7.55 21.68 25.52
C VAL A 74 8.61 20.65 25.12
N TYR A 75 8.47 20.06 23.93
CA TYR A 75 9.41 19.06 23.44
C TYR A 75 9.34 18.89 21.92
N SER A 76 10.48 18.65 21.28
CA SER A 76 10.59 18.36 19.84
C SER A 76 11.53 17.20 19.59
N PHE A 77 11.19 16.31 18.67
CA PHE A 77 12.01 15.14 18.34
C PHE A 77 11.83 14.71 16.88
N GLN A 78 12.73 13.84 16.43
CA GLN A 78 12.71 13.23 15.11
C GLN A 78 12.76 11.72 15.22
N ILE A 79 12.17 11.02 14.26
CA ILE A 79 12.34 9.58 14.05
C ILE A 79 13.03 9.40 12.71
N ASN A 80 14.22 8.82 12.73
CA ASN A 80 15.05 8.56 11.57
C ASN A 80 14.95 7.09 11.18
N LYS A 81 14.54 6.86 9.93
CA LYS A 81 14.60 5.58 9.26
C LYS A 81 15.96 5.47 8.58
N ASN A 82 16.99 5.17 9.37
CA ASN A 82 18.39 5.21 8.96
C ASN A 82 18.67 4.28 7.76
N ASN A 83 18.92 3.00 8.04
CA ASN A 83 19.24 1.97 7.05
C ASN A 83 18.09 0.97 6.88
N THR A 84 16.89 1.30 7.35
CA THR A 84 15.78 0.34 7.34
C THR A 84 15.26 0.09 5.92
N GLU A 85 15.45 -1.13 5.43
CA GLU A 85 15.00 -1.60 4.09
C GLU A 85 13.60 -2.20 4.11
N VAL A 86 13.08 -2.50 5.30
CA VAL A 86 11.75 -3.06 5.50
C VAL A 86 10.69 -1.98 5.81
N PRO A 87 9.42 -2.24 5.56
CA PRO A 87 8.33 -1.38 6.02
C PRO A 87 8.22 -1.41 7.54
N VAL A 88 7.82 -0.27 8.08
CA VAL A 88 7.72 -0.06 9.51
C VAL A 88 6.43 0.68 9.80
N ALA A 89 5.82 0.37 10.94
CA ALA A 89 4.81 1.21 11.55
C ALA A 89 5.37 1.74 12.87
N TYR A 90 5.05 3.00 13.17
CA TYR A 90 5.41 3.66 14.40
C TYR A 90 4.18 3.82 15.27
N LYS A 91 4.36 3.62 16.58
CA LYS A 91 3.40 3.98 17.62
C LYS A 91 4.07 4.95 18.58
N LEU A 92 3.40 6.06 18.84
CA LEU A 92 3.85 7.09 19.77
C LEU A 92 2.98 7.01 21.03
N ASP A 93 3.62 6.89 22.18
CA ASP A 93 2.93 6.83 23.47
C ASP A 93 3.31 8.06 24.30
N VAL A 94 2.33 8.90 24.63
CA VAL A 94 2.49 10.07 25.50
C VAL A 94 1.74 9.82 26.79
N ASN A 95 2.47 9.58 27.87
CA ASN A 95 1.92 9.18 29.16
C ASN A 95 2.19 10.25 30.22
N PRO A 96 1.22 11.16 30.47
CA PRO A 96 1.32 12.13 31.55
C PRO A 96 1.14 11.47 32.93
N SER A 97 1.80 12.02 33.95
CA SER A 97 1.70 11.54 35.33
C SER A 97 2.02 12.63 36.36
N GLY A 98 1.69 12.39 37.63
CA GLY A 98 1.85 13.34 38.73
C GLY A 98 0.55 14.07 39.07
N ASP A 99 0.58 14.92 40.09
CA ASP A 99 -0.62 15.58 40.63
C ASP A 99 -1.31 16.49 39.61
N LEU A 100 -0.54 17.06 38.67
CA LEU A 100 -1.08 17.84 37.55
C LEU A 100 -1.88 16.96 36.57
N PHE A 101 -1.63 15.66 36.51
CA PHE A 101 -2.26 14.70 35.60
C PHE A 101 -2.85 13.50 36.34
N PRO A 102 -3.94 13.70 37.10
CA PRO A 102 -4.57 12.63 37.86
C PRO A 102 -5.18 11.59 36.92
N GLN A 103 -5.23 10.33 37.37
CA GLN A 103 -5.82 9.23 36.61
C GLN A 103 -7.32 9.42 36.30
N SER A 104 -8.00 10.32 37.03
CA SER A 104 -9.38 10.71 36.75
C SER A 104 -9.54 11.49 35.43
N GLY A 105 -8.43 11.94 34.82
CA GLY A 105 -8.45 12.75 33.59
C GLY A 105 -8.89 14.20 33.84
N ALA A 106 -9.00 14.63 35.09
CA ALA A 106 -9.51 15.96 35.45
C ALA A 106 -8.50 17.11 35.23
N SER A 107 -7.32 16.83 34.67
CA SER A 107 -6.33 17.88 34.41
C SER A 107 -6.88 18.93 33.44
N PRO A 108 -6.75 20.24 33.75
CA PRO A 108 -7.09 21.29 32.80
C PRO A 108 -6.01 21.44 31.70
N VAL A 109 -4.84 20.82 31.90
CA VAL A 109 -3.73 20.86 30.95
C VAL A 109 -3.95 19.85 29.83
N LYS A 110 -3.96 20.33 28.60
CA LYS A 110 -4.05 19.52 27.39
C LYS A 110 -2.66 19.31 26.82
N ILE A 111 -2.43 18.09 26.35
CA ILE A 111 -1.21 17.71 25.64
C ILE A 111 -1.64 17.36 24.22
N THR A 112 -1.02 18.02 23.25
CA THR A 112 -1.24 17.75 21.82
C THR A 112 0.07 17.48 21.12
N MET A 113 0.01 16.82 19.97
CA MET A 113 1.17 16.55 19.14
C MET A 113 0.97 17.12 17.74
N GLN A 114 2.03 17.67 17.18
CA GLN A 114 2.09 18.06 15.78
C GLN A 114 3.18 17.29 15.06
N ARG A 115 2.88 16.89 13.81
CA ARG A 115 3.83 16.28 12.88
C ARG A 115 4.14 17.28 11.78
N LYS A 116 5.39 17.30 11.30
CA LYS A 116 5.78 18.13 10.17
C LYS A 116 5.49 17.39 8.86
N VAL A 117 4.59 17.93 8.03
CA VAL A 117 4.22 17.39 6.72
C VAL A 117 4.33 18.52 5.69
N ASN A 118 5.04 18.30 4.58
CA ASN A 118 5.24 19.31 3.53
C ASN A 118 5.71 20.67 4.06
N ASN A 119 6.64 20.64 5.01
CA ASN A 119 7.19 21.80 5.72
C ASN A 119 6.20 22.60 6.59
N GLN A 120 5.00 22.08 6.83
CA GLN A 120 3.99 22.66 7.72
C GLN A 120 3.76 21.76 8.94
N TRP A 121 3.50 22.38 10.10
CA TRP A 121 3.12 21.66 11.31
C TRP A 121 1.61 21.40 11.30
N VAL A 122 1.21 20.15 11.35
CA VAL A 122 -0.20 19.72 11.37
C VAL A 122 -0.48 18.93 12.64
N ASN A 123 -1.70 19.08 13.19
CA ASN A 123 -2.13 18.29 14.34
C ASN A 123 -2.08 16.79 14.00
N PHE A 124 -1.52 16.01 14.92
CA PHE A 124 -1.27 14.59 14.72
C PHE A 124 -1.94 13.79 15.83
N ASP A 125 -2.83 12.88 15.44
CA ASP A 125 -3.43 11.92 16.35
C ASP A 125 -2.46 10.75 16.55
N TYR A 126 -1.83 10.71 17.72
CA TYR A 126 -0.86 9.70 18.11
C TYR A 126 -1.49 8.47 18.79
N THR A 127 -2.82 8.38 18.89
CA THR A 127 -3.49 7.25 19.56
C THR A 127 -3.35 5.93 18.79
N ASN A 128 -3.15 6.00 17.47
CA ASN A 128 -3.03 4.85 16.58
C ASN A 128 -1.61 4.73 16.01
N SER A 129 -1.25 3.51 15.58
CA SER A 129 -0.02 3.31 14.81
C SER A 129 -0.16 3.91 13.41
N PHE A 130 0.93 4.43 12.87
CA PHE A 130 0.98 5.02 11.54
C PHE A 130 2.21 4.52 10.78
N LYS A 131 2.16 4.60 9.44
CA LYS A 131 3.33 4.35 8.60
C LYS A 131 4.03 5.68 8.31
N PRO A 132 5.37 5.74 8.38
CA PRO A 132 6.08 6.97 8.03
C PRO A 132 5.96 7.24 6.53
N ASP A 133 5.85 8.51 6.17
CA ASP A 133 5.74 8.97 4.78
C ASP A 133 7.12 9.36 4.21
N SER A 134 8.13 9.48 5.07
CA SER A 134 9.48 9.91 4.71
C SER A 134 10.57 9.16 5.50
N GLY A 135 11.82 9.36 5.11
CA GLY A 135 12.97 8.80 5.83
C GLY A 135 13.21 9.43 7.20
N THR A 136 12.72 10.64 7.44
CA THR A 136 12.83 11.35 8.71
C THR A 136 11.52 12.05 9.04
N GLU A 137 10.90 11.63 10.13
CA GLU A 137 9.66 12.20 10.63
C GLU A 137 9.94 13.17 11.78
N SER A 138 9.40 14.40 11.72
CA SER A 138 9.60 15.41 12.77
C SER A 138 8.31 15.65 13.55
N PHE A 139 8.44 15.71 14.87
CA PHE A 139 7.33 15.87 15.80
C PHE A 139 7.62 16.95 16.84
N LYS A 140 6.56 17.58 17.34
CA LYS A 140 6.60 18.41 18.53
C LYS A 140 5.39 18.16 19.42
N ILE A 141 5.60 18.29 20.72
CA ILE A 141 4.59 18.18 21.76
C ILE A 141 4.30 19.59 22.25
N LEU A 142 3.00 19.91 22.26
CA LEU A 142 2.48 21.18 22.71
C LEU A 142 1.67 20.95 23.98
N VAL A 143 1.73 21.92 24.88
CA VAL A 143 0.94 21.95 26.10
C VAL A 143 0.19 23.26 26.17
N ASP A 144 -1.11 23.16 26.40
CA ASP A 144 -2.00 24.31 26.62
C ASP A 144 -2.81 24.11 27.91
N TRP A 145 -3.08 25.21 28.61
CA TRP A 145 -3.96 25.22 29.77
C TRP A 145 -5.13 26.18 29.47
N PRO A 146 -6.22 25.71 28.85
CA PRO A 146 -7.42 26.52 28.65
C PRO A 146 -8.06 26.90 29.98
N HIS A 147 -8.67 28.08 30.08
CA HIS A 147 -9.44 28.47 31.26
C HIS A 147 -10.55 27.47 31.57
N GLY A 148 -10.69 27.13 32.84
CA GLY A 148 -11.66 26.17 33.34
C GLY A 148 -12.11 26.44 34.78
N ASN A 149 -13.24 25.84 35.16
CA ASN A 149 -13.80 26.03 36.50
C ASN A 149 -12.96 25.38 37.62
N ASN A 150 -12.05 24.46 37.25
CA ASN A 150 -11.18 23.73 38.16
C ASN A 150 -9.74 24.23 38.17
N ASP A 151 -9.43 25.37 37.53
CA ASP A 151 -8.06 25.90 37.41
C ASP A 151 -7.37 26.03 38.78
N ILE A 152 -8.09 26.53 39.78
CA ILE A 152 -7.57 26.73 41.15
C ILE A 152 -7.15 25.42 41.82
N ASP A 153 -7.82 24.30 41.50
CA ASP A 153 -7.55 22.99 42.09
C ASP A 153 -6.20 22.42 41.63
N PHE A 154 -5.60 22.99 40.59
CA PHE A 154 -4.33 22.55 40.01
C PHE A 154 -3.18 23.54 40.23
N GLN A 155 -3.42 24.61 40.98
CA GLN A 155 -2.38 25.58 41.34
C GLN A 155 -1.22 24.90 42.08
N GLY A 156 0.00 25.09 41.59
CA GLY A 156 1.23 24.57 42.20
C GLY A 156 1.44 23.07 42.05
N LYS A 157 0.50 22.33 41.44
CA LYS A 157 0.68 20.92 41.13
C LYS A 157 1.69 20.75 40.00
N THR A 158 2.49 19.70 40.10
CA THR A 158 3.51 19.35 39.11
C THR A 158 3.15 18.07 38.40
N GLY A 159 3.62 17.91 37.17
CA GLY A 159 3.45 16.70 36.39
C GLY A 159 4.64 16.44 35.49
N ASN A 160 4.76 15.20 35.05
CA ASN A 160 5.78 14.75 34.12
C ASN A 160 5.10 14.08 32.93
N VAL A 161 5.75 14.12 31.76
CA VAL A 161 5.28 13.42 30.57
C VAL A 161 6.34 12.45 30.12
N ARG A 162 5.96 11.18 29.98
CA ARG A 162 6.81 10.14 29.39
C ARG A 162 6.47 9.98 27.92
N LEU A 163 7.48 10.10 27.05
CA LEU A 163 7.37 9.79 25.63
C LEU A 163 7.95 8.40 25.35
N GLY A 164 7.20 7.59 24.61
CA GLY A 164 7.63 6.32 24.05
C GLY A 164 7.47 6.33 22.53
N VAL A 165 8.46 5.75 21.84
CA VAL A 165 8.40 5.47 20.41
C VAL A 165 8.60 3.98 20.23
N THR A 166 7.61 3.31 19.66
CA THR A 166 7.71 1.89 19.30
C THR A 166 7.72 1.77 17.79
N ALA A 167 8.78 1.18 17.25
CA ALA A 167 8.86 0.83 15.84
C ALA A 167 8.63 -0.67 15.68
N THR A 168 7.64 -1.03 14.86
CA THR A 168 7.31 -2.42 14.56
C THR A 168 7.50 -2.65 13.07
N GLN A 169 8.28 -3.67 12.71
CA GLN A 169 8.31 -4.13 11.32
C GLN A 169 6.90 -4.61 10.95
N VAL A 170 6.39 -4.09 9.85
CA VAL A 170 5.13 -4.55 9.28
C VAL A 170 5.41 -5.18 7.94
N ASP A 171 4.51 -6.06 7.50
CA ASP A 171 4.60 -6.59 6.15
C ASP A 171 4.67 -5.42 5.16
N LYS A 172 5.40 -5.64 4.06
CA LYS A 172 5.24 -4.78 2.88
C LYS A 172 3.75 -4.79 2.63
N GLU A 173 3.14 -3.63 2.83
CA GLU A 173 1.92 -3.28 2.12
C GLU A 173 2.21 -3.78 0.72
N GLN A 174 1.50 -4.81 0.28
CA GLN A 174 1.81 -5.50 -0.96
C GLN A 174 1.61 -4.46 -2.07
N GLY A 175 2.67 -3.69 -2.30
CA GLY A 175 2.94 -3.05 -3.54
C GLY A 175 2.90 -4.17 -4.56
N PRO A 176 2.34 -3.92 -5.74
CA PRO A 176 2.08 -4.95 -6.71
C PRO A 176 3.28 -5.91 -6.82
N THR A 177 3.09 -7.22 -6.57
CA THR A 177 4.11 -8.26 -6.83
C THR A 177 4.54 -8.10 -8.28
N GLY A 178 5.78 -7.65 -8.53
CA GLY A 178 6.27 -7.22 -9.85
C GLY A 178 5.70 -8.05 -11.02
N PRO A 179 5.47 -7.42 -12.19
CA PRO A 179 4.61 -7.96 -13.25
C PRO A 179 4.93 -9.42 -13.60
N PRO A 180 3.92 -10.21 -14.00
CA PRO A 180 2.58 -9.79 -14.41
C PRO A 180 1.58 -9.60 -13.25
N TYR A 181 0.76 -8.54 -13.34
CA TYR A 181 -0.40 -8.33 -12.46
C TYR A 181 -1.65 -8.90 -13.09
N PHE A 182 -2.60 -9.36 -12.28
CA PHE A 182 -3.83 -9.96 -12.77
C PHE A 182 -5.08 -9.31 -12.19
N THR A 183 -6.09 -9.12 -13.02
CA THR A 183 -7.40 -8.64 -12.58
C THR A 183 -8.21 -9.76 -11.94
N LYS A 184 -8.89 -9.48 -10.83
CA LYS A 184 -9.90 -10.38 -10.26
C LYS A 184 -11.13 -10.45 -11.16
N LYS A 185 -11.57 -9.30 -11.67
CA LYS A 185 -12.76 -9.16 -12.52
C LYS A 185 -12.64 -7.93 -13.41
N ILE A 186 -13.19 -8.04 -14.61
CA ILE A 186 -13.40 -6.92 -15.52
C ILE A 186 -14.84 -7.00 -16.00
N GLU A 187 -15.56 -5.89 -15.94
CA GLU A 187 -16.85 -5.73 -16.61
C GLU A 187 -16.74 -4.60 -17.63
N PHE A 188 -17.26 -4.83 -18.83
CA PHE A 188 -17.28 -3.85 -19.89
C PHE A 188 -18.65 -3.81 -20.53
N LYS A 189 -19.18 -2.60 -20.71
CA LYS A 189 -20.47 -2.34 -21.35
C LYS A 189 -20.30 -1.19 -22.32
N ALA A 190 -20.43 -1.47 -23.61
CA ALA A 190 -20.15 -0.47 -24.66
C ALA A 190 -21.18 0.66 -24.74
N THR A 191 -22.46 0.33 -24.48
CA THR A 191 -23.59 1.26 -24.57
C THR A 191 -24.60 1.00 -23.44
N PRO A 192 -25.46 1.96 -23.06
CA PRO A 192 -26.43 1.78 -21.98
C PRO A 192 -27.37 0.59 -22.18
N ASN A 193 -27.75 0.32 -23.44
CA ASN A 193 -28.65 -0.77 -23.83
C ASN A 193 -27.91 -2.04 -24.28
N GLY A 194 -26.57 -2.02 -24.31
CA GLY A 194 -25.77 -3.15 -24.74
C GLY A 194 -25.63 -4.22 -23.66
N SER A 195 -25.12 -5.39 -24.04
CA SER A 195 -24.77 -6.45 -23.08
C SER A 195 -23.55 -6.05 -22.25
N THR A 196 -23.59 -6.35 -20.95
CA THR A 196 -22.40 -6.32 -20.11
C THR A 196 -21.60 -7.60 -20.36
N ARG A 197 -20.32 -7.44 -20.66
CA ARG A 197 -19.37 -8.54 -20.86
C ARG A 197 -18.44 -8.60 -19.67
N THR A 198 -18.19 -9.79 -19.16
CA THR A 198 -17.37 -10.00 -17.97
C THR A 198 -16.24 -10.97 -18.28
N THR A 199 -15.06 -10.70 -17.72
CA THR A 199 -13.94 -11.63 -17.73
C THR A 199 -13.16 -11.53 -16.42
N THR A 200 -12.26 -12.48 -16.17
CA THR A 200 -11.45 -12.57 -14.96
C THR A 200 -10.04 -13.02 -15.30
N ASN A 201 -9.11 -12.84 -14.36
CA ASN A 201 -7.74 -13.32 -14.45
C ASN A 201 -7.00 -12.88 -15.74
N LYS A 202 -7.08 -11.58 -16.06
CA LYS A 202 -6.39 -10.98 -17.21
C LYS A 202 -5.16 -10.22 -16.76
N GLU A 203 -4.10 -10.35 -17.54
CA GLU A 203 -2.87 -9.60 -17.29
C GLU A 203 -3.16 -8.12 -17.46
N VAL A 204 -2.81 -7.33 -16.46
CA VAL A 204 -2.93 -5.87 -16.47
C VAL A 204 -1.56 -5.24 -16.24
N ASN A 205 -1.21 -4.28 -17.08
CA ASN A 205 -0.04 -3.44 -16.95
C ASN A 205 -0.50 -2.00 -16.72
N PHE A 206 0.16 -1.29 -15.81
CA PHE A 206 -0.18 0.10 -15.52
C PHE A 206 1.08 0.90 -15.21
N TYR A 207 1.16 2.11 -15.73
CA TYR A 207 2.34 2.96 -15.66
C TYR A 207 1.99 4.43 -15.93
N LEU A 208 2.93 5.32 -15.61
CA LEU A 208 2.88 6.71 -16.06
C LEU A 208 3.64 6.83 -17.39
N ASP A 209 3.04 7.47 -18.37
CA ASP A 209 3.70 7.72 -19.65
C ASP A 209 4.79 8.81 -19.53
N SER A 210 5.44 9.15 -20.66
CA SER A 210 6.48 10.19 -20.72
C SER A 210 6.04 11.59 -20.25
N LYS A 211 4.73 11.83 -20.14
CA LYS A 211 4.13 13.09 -19.68
C LYS A 211 3.66 13.00 -18.22
N GLY A 212 3.88 11.88 -17.55
CA GLY A 212 3.39 11.63 -16.20
C GLY A 212 1.92 11.23 -16.15
N GLU A 213 1.32 10.80 -17.27
CA GLU A 213 -0.10 10.46 -17.34
C GLU A 213 -0.36 8.97 -17.17
N LYS A 214 -1.48 8.63 -16.51
CA LYS A 214 -1.85 7.24 -16.24
C LYS A 214 -2.21 6.49 -17.52
N VAL A 215 -1.61 5.31 -17.67
CA VAL A 215 -1.93 4.32 -18.69
C VAL A 215 -2.24 2.98 -18.02
N ILE A 216 -3.30 2.31 -18.46
CA ILE A 216 -3.68 0.95 -18.06
C ILE A 216 -3.83 0.13 -19.34
N GLU A 217 -3.17 -1.01 -19.42
CA GLU A 217 -3.26 -1.95 -20.55
C GLU A 217 -3.70 -3.31 -20.03
N VAL A 218 -4.74 -3.89 -20.63
CA VAL A 218 -5.19 -5.23 -20.28
C VAL A 218 -5.07 -6.13 -21.50
N LYS A 219 -4.34 -7.23 -21.33
CA LYS A 219 -4.16 -8.27 -22.33
C LYS A 219 -5.08 -9.45 -22.04
N MET A 220 -5.82 -9.86 -23.05
CA MET A 220 -6.77 -10.96 -22.96
C MET A 220 -6.12 -12.36 -23.05
N GLY A 221 -4.96 -12.45 -23.70
CA GLY A 221 -4.29 -13.70 -24.04
C GLY A 221 -4.96 -14.45 -25.20
N ASP A 222 -4.56 -15.71 -25.42
CA ASP A 222 -5.05 -16.56 -26.54
C ASP A 222 -6.46 -17.15 -26.32
N GLY A 223 -7.25 -16.53 -25.45
CA GLY A 223 -8.61 -16.98 -25.11
C GLY A 223 -9.62 -16.75 -26.24
N ASN A 224 -10.67 -17.58 -26.27
CA ASN A 224 -11.77 -17.50 -27.25
C ASN A 224 -13.16 -17.27 -26.60
N GLY A 225 -13.17 -16.69 -25.40
CA GLY A 225 -14.39 -16.35 -24.67
C GLY A 225 -15.14 -15.16 -25.29
N ASP A 226 -16.30 -14.84 -24.71
CA ASP A 226 -17.16 -13.75 -25.19
C ASP A 226 -16.45 -12.39 -25.12
N PHE A 227 -15.72 -12.12 -24.04
CA PHE A 227 -14.98 -10.88 -23.87
C PHE A 227 -13.85 -10.76 -24.91
N GLU A 228 -13.11 -11.82 -25.16
CA GLU A 228 -12.02 -11.85 -26.13
C GLU A 228 -12.51 -11.69 -27.57
N LYS A 229 -13.69 -12.23 -27.88
CA LYS A 229 -14.31 -12.12 -29.21
C LYS A 229 -14.89 -10.76 -29.49
N ASN A 230 -15.48 -10.09 -28.49
CA ASN A 230 -16.24 -8.87 -28.71
C ASN A 230 -15.56 -7.59 -28.22
N VAL A 231 -14.66 -7.67 -27.24
CA VAL A 231 -13.93 -6.52 -26.69
C VAL A 231 -12.46 -6.60 -27.07
N GLY A 232 -11.82 -7.75 -26.83
CA GLY A 232 -10.38 -7.95 -27.07
C GLY A 232 -9.50 -7.24 -26.04
N ASN A 233 -8.23 -7.00 -26.36
CA ASN A 233 -7.36 -6.22 -25.49
C ASN A 233 -7.88 -4.80 -25.40
N PHE A 234 -7.57 -4.11 -24.31
CA PHE A 234 -7.92 -2.71 -24.21
C PHE A 234 -6.89 -1.89 -23.43
N THR A 235 -6.95 -0.59 -23.67
CA THR A 235 -6.12 0.43 -23.06
C THR A 235 -6.99 1.55 -22.49
N VAL A 236 -6.64 2.03 -21.31
CA VAL A 236 -7.14 3.27 -20.73
C VAL A 236 -5.99 4.27 -20.77
N THR A 237 -6.20 5.40 -21.44
CA THR A 237 -5.18 6.45 -21.62
C THR A 237 -5.75 7.79 -21.23
N THR A 238 -4.89 8.73 -20.85
CA THR A 238 -5.32 10.10 -20.54
C THR A 238 -5.37 10.94 -21.81
N GLU A 239 -6.42 11.75 -21.95
CA GLU A 239 -6.61 12.73 -23.01
C GLU A 239 -7.07 14.07 -22.42
N TYR A 240 -6.67 15.18 -23.05
CA TYR A 240 -7.13 16.52 -22.70
C TYR A 240 -8.02 17.09 -23.80
N THR A 241 -9.17 17.64 -23.43
CA THR A 241 -10.04 18.39 -24.34
C THR A 241 -10.48 19.67 -23.67
N ASN A 242 -10.16 20.81 -24.27
CA ASN A 242 -10.46 22.14 -23.72
C ASN A 242 -9.97 22.31 -22.26
N GLY A 243 -8.78 21.79 -21.95
CA GLY A 243 -8.19 21.86 -20.60
C GLY A 243 -8.75 20.86 -19.59
N VAL A 244 -9.82 20.12 -19.92
CA VAL A 244 -10.39 19.09 -19.04
C VAL A 244 -9.73 17.74 -19.32
N LYS A 245 -9.35 17.04 -18.24
CA LYS A 245 -8.72 15.71 -18.27
C LYS A 245 -9.79 14.61 -18.39
N TYR A 246 -9.59 13.72 -19.34
CA TYR A 246 -10.43 12.55 -19.58
C TYR A 246 -9.60 11.27 -19.57
N TYR A 247 -10.20 10.16 -19.13
CA TYR A 247 -9.74 8.83 -19.45
C TYR A 247 -10.47 8.32 -20.69
N ARG A 248 -9.71 7.98 -21.72
CA ARG A 248 -10.18 7.36 -22.95
C ARG A 248 -9.96 5.86 -22.89
N VAL A 249 -10.98 5.08 -23.20
CA VAL A 249 -10.86 3.62 -23.33
C VAL A 249 -10.90 3.22 -24.79
N ILE A 250 -9.91 2.42 -25.16
CA ILE A 250 -9.72 1.91 -26.51
C ILE A 250 -9.61 0.40 -26.41
N THR A 251 -10.46 -0.31 -27.14
CA THR A 251 -10.54 -1.76 -27.21
C THR A 251 -10.22 -2.21 -28.64
N ASP A 252 -9.74 -3.43 -28.80
CA ASP A 252 -9.39 -3.96 -30.12
C ASP A 252 -10.61 -4.20 -31.02
N LYS A 253 -11.76 -4.58 -30.43
CA LYS A 253 -12.90 -5.12 -31.18
C LYS A 253 -14.22 -4.40 -30.96
N GLU A 254 -14.40 -3.65 -29.88
CA GLU A 254 -15.65 -2.92 -29.65
C GLU A 254 -15.62 -1.58 -30.39
N TYR A 255 -16.55 -1.41 -31.34
CA TYR A 255 -16.63 -0.22 -32.19
C TYR A 255 -16.78 1.06 -31.38
N TYR A 256 -17.65 1.05 -30.37
CA TYR A 256 -17.94 2.23 -29.54
C TYR A 256 -16.76 2.68 -28.70
N ALA A 257 -15.80 1.81 -28.44
CA ALA A 257 -14.57 2.09 -27.70
C ALA A 257 -13.35 1.85 -28.60
N SER A 258 -13.32 2.49 -29.76
CA SER A 258 -12.22 2.38 -30.74
C SER A 258 -11.46 3.71 -30.89
N LYS A 259 -10.35 3.70 -31.65
CA LYS A 259 -9.59 4.93 -31.94
C LYS A 259 -10.40 5.98 -32.71
N THR A 260 -11.44 5.59 -33.43
CA THR A 260 -12.28 6.49 -34.23
C THR A 260 -13.55 6.94 -33.50
N GLN A 261 -13.90 6.29 -32.38
CA GLN A 261 -15.06 6.65 -31.57
C GLN A 261 -14.65 7.32 -30.25
N LEU A 262 -15.55 8.14 -29.72
CA LEU A 262 -15.34 8.94 -28.50
C LEU A 262 -15.88 8.20 -27.27
N TRP A 263 -15.12 7.23 -26.78
CA TRP A 263 -15.36 6.65 -25.46
C TRP A 263 -14.40 7.27 -24.46
N ARG A 264 -14.88 8.26 -23.71
CA ARG A 264 -14.09 8.98 -22.72
C ARG A 264 -14.91 9.38 -21.51
N ILE A 265 -14.24 9.46 -20.37
CA ILE A 265 -14.86 9.75 -19.08
C ILE A 265 -14.04 10.85 -18.41
N ASN A 266 -14.71 11.88 -17.89
CA ASN A 266 -14.01 12.93 -17.14
C ASN A 266 -13.29 12.26 -15.96
N ALA A 267 -12.01 12.56 -15.78
CA ALA A 267 -11.19 11.97 -14.72
C ALA A 267 -11.78 12.16 -13.32
N GLU A 268 -12.50 13.27 -13.08
CA GLU A 268 -13.18 13.57 -11.82
C GLU A 268 -14.38 12.65 -11.54
N ARG A 269 -14.90 11.96 -12.57
CA ARG A 269 -16.03 11.02 -12.43
C ARG A 269 -15.59 9.59 -12.16
N VAL A 270 -14.30 9.27 -12.22
CA VAL A 270 -13.82 7.91 -11.91
C VAL A 270 -14.14 7.60 -10.45
N ASP A 271 -14.81 6.48 -10.22
CA ASP A 271 -15.21 6.04 -8.89
C ASP A 271 -14.21 5.01 -8.34
N THR A 272 -13.53 5.40 -7.27
CA THR A 272 -12.59 4.57 -6.48
C THR A 272 -13.06 4.41 -5.03
N SER A 273 -14.36 4.60 -4.77
CA SER A 273 -14.96 4.51 -3.42
C SER A 273 -14.92 3.11 -2.83
N VAL A 274 -14.86 2.08 -3.68
CA VAL A 274 -14.73 0.69 -3.27
C VAL A 274 -13.26 0.27 -3.38
N LYS A 275 -12.67 -0.15 -2.25
CA LYS A 275 -11.29 -0.64 -2.21
C LYS A 275 -11.08 -1.81 -3.17
N GLY A 276 -10.04 -1.72 -4.00
CA GLY A 276 -9.69 -2.76 -4.98
C GLY A 276 -10.47 -2.67 -6.30
N THR A 277 -11.34 -1.68 -6.46
CA THR A 277 -12.16 -1.49 -7.67
C THR A 277 -11.98 -0.10 -8.25
N ILE A 278 -11.79 -0.04 -9.56
CA ILE A 278 -11.84 1.23 -10.31
C ILE A 278 -13.00 1.15 -11.28
N LYS A 279 -13.94 2.10 -11.15
CA LYS A 279 -15.07 2.23 -12.04
C LYS A 279 -14.92 3.47 -12.90
N PHE A 280 -15.20 3.27 -14.17
CA PHE A 280 -15.24 4.29 -15.20
C PHE A 280 -16.72 4.46 -15.60
N PRO A 281 -17.46 5.33 -14.90
CA PRO A 281 -18.87 5.58 -15.20
C PRO A 281 -18.97 6.46 -16.45
N GLY A 282 -19.78 6.05 -17.41
CA GLY A 282 -20.13 6.91 -18.53
C GLY A 282 -21.33 7.78 -18.21
N VAL A 283 -21.88 8.46 -19.22
CA VAL A 283 -22.95 9.45 -19.01
C VAL A 283 -24.27 8.81 -18.60
N LEU A 284 -24.55 7.56 -19.00
CA LEU A 284 -25.85 6.89 -18.80
C LEU A 284 -25.77 5.46 -18.20
N ALA A 285 -24.58 4.94 -17.87
CA ALA A 285 -24.35 3.66 -17.17
C ALA A 285 -22.87 3.54 -16.75
N ASP A 286 -22.48 2.49 -16.00
CA ASP A 286 -21.08 2.09 -15.81
C ASP A 286 -20.60 1.34 -17.06
N TYR A 287 -19.50 1.80 -17.68
CA TYR A 287 -19.04 1.23 -18.96
C TYR A 287 -17.76 0.39 -18.82
N LEU A 288 -16.93 0.64 -17.82
CA LEU A 288 -15.79 -0.23 -17.49
C LEU A 288 -15.60 -0.29 -15.97
N LEU A 289 -15.43 -1.51 -15.46
CA LEU A 289 -15.06 -1.79 -14.08
C LEU A 289 -13.88 -2.75 -14.09
N ILE A 290 -12.84 -2.44 -13.31
CA ILE A 290 -11.68 -3.30 -13.14
C ILE A 290 -11.48 -3.54 -11.64
N GLU A 291 -11.47 -4.81 -11.24
CA GLU A 291 -11.09 -5.24 -9.90
C GLU A 291 -9.65 -5.75 -9.92
N SER A 292 -8.76 -5.03 -9.25
CA SER A 292 -7.36 -5.41 -8.97
C SER A 292 -6.86 -4.52 -7.83
N ASP A 293 -6.35 -5.16 -6.78
CA ASP A 293 -5.85 -4.43 -5.61
C ASP A 293 -4.59 -3.64 -5.98
N GLU A 294 -3.75 -4.24 -6.83
CA GLU A 294 -2.51 -3.67 -7.35
C GLU A 294 -2.77 -2.42 -8.18
N LEU A 295 -3.65 -2.53 -9.17
CA LEU A 295 -4.04 -1.42 -10.03
C LEU A 295 -4.72 -0.32 -9.21
N TYR A 296 -5.64 -0.68 -8.30
CA TYR A 296 -6.34 0.28 -7.43
C TYR A 296 -5.35 1.09 -6.59
N ASN A 297 -4.44 0.40 -5.87
CA ASN A 297 -3.45 1.04 -5.01
C ASN A 297 -2.52 1.96 -5.81
N TRP A 298 -2.13 1.57 -7.02
CA TRP A 298 -1.34 2.42 -7.91
C TRP A 298 -2.15 3.64 -8.40
N PHE A 299 -3.40 3.43 -8.79
CA PHE A 299 -4.25 4.44 -9.41
C PHE A 299 -4.62 5.58 -8.46
N ILE A 300 -4.79 5.31 -7.16
CA ILE A 300 -5.10 6.35 -6.16
C ILE A 300 -3.86 7.09 -5.65
N LYS A 301 -2.67 6.50 -5.80
CA LYS A 301 -1.40 7.08 -5.33
C LYS A 301 -0.78 8.05 -6.35
N ASN A 302 -1.05 7.83 -7.64
CA ASN A 302 -0.60 8.66 -8.76
C ASN A 302 -1.76 9.49 -9.30
#